data_AF-A0A7V5DQD4-F1
#
_entry.id   AF-A0A7V5DQD4-F1
#
_cell.length_a   1.000
_cell.length_b   1.000
_cell.length_c   1.000
_cell.angle_alpha   90.00
_cell.angle_beta   90.00
_cell.angle_gamma   90.00
#
_symmetry.space_group_name_H-M   'P 1'
#
loop_
_entity.id
_entity.type
_entity.pdbx_description
1 polymer ?
#
loop_
_entity_poly.entity_id
_entity_poly.type
_entity_poly.pdbx_seq_one_letter_code
_entity_poly.pdbx_strand_id
1 'polypeptide(L)'
;MDQETFDRIKEEAIEEVLKKYFKGSLNNQEKVAMHRLLEELLEEIMKGERKIFLENHSNNKGNGYYSRSLSAGSFKLNLNVPRDRNGEFRPQVLPEPYKRVDESYVDLLMSLVINGYSESQLLMSLRELGLPYSADEMNKIKDQLMDRLNDFKRKELPENIFALFID
;
A
#
# COMPACT_ATOMS: atom_id res chain seq x y z
N MET A 1 16.54 24.93 -2.28
CA MET A 1 16.57 23.92 -1.21
C MET A 1 17.60 22.90 -1.63
N ASP A 2 18.68 22.82 -0.89
CA ASP A 2 19.76 21.84 -1.02
C ASP A 2 19.24 20.42 -0.71
N GLN A 3 19.89 19.42 -1.32
CA GLN A 3 19.53 18.01 -1.19
C GLN A 3 19.56 17.55 0.29
N GLU A 4 20.51 18.06 1.06
CA GLU A 4 20.75 17.72 2.46
C GLU A 4 19.62 18.26 3.36
N THR A 5 19.18 19.49 3.14
CA THR A 5 18.01 20.06 3.83
C THR A 5 16.72 19.34 3.46
N PHE A 6 16.55 18.91 2.21
CA PHE A 6 15.39 18.12 1.78
C PHE A 6 15.35 16.74 2.46
N ASP A 7 16.50 16.07 2.53
CA ASP A 7 16.63 14.76 3.17
C ASP A 7 16.38 14.83 4.69
N ARG A 8 16.83 15.91 5.35
CA ARG A 8 16.54 16.15 6.78
C ARG A 8 15.05 16.38 7.05
N ILE A 9 14.39 17.22 6.26
CA ILE A 9 12.94 17.47 6.39
C ILE A 9 12.14 16.19 6.18
N LYS A 10 12.59 15.35 5.24
CA LYS A 10 11.99 14.04 4.99
C LYS A 10 12.14 13.11 6.20
N GLU A 11 13.31 13.05 6.81
CA GLU A 11 13.55 12.22 8.00
C GLU A 11 12.71 12.65 9.21
N GLU A 12 12.56 13.95 9.45
CA GLU A 12 11.74 14.51 10.52
C GLU A 12 10.25 14.17 10.35
N ALA A 13 9.70 14.33 9.14
CA ALA A 13 8.31 14.01 8.87
C ALA A 13 8.02 12.50 8.95
N ILE A 14 8.96 11.64 8.54
CA ILE A 14 8.86 10.18 8.77
C ILE A 14 8.75 9.91 10.28
N GLU A 15 9.57 10.55 11.12
CA GLU A 15 9.51 10.34 12.56
C GLU A 15 8.19 10.79 13.20
N GLU A 16 7.59 11.88 12.75
CA GLU A 16 6.31 12.37 13.30
C GLU A 16 5.15 11.41 13.00
N VAL A 17 5.03 10.95 11.74
CA VAL A 17 4.04 9.94 11.35
C VAL A 17 4.25 8.67 12.16
N LEU A 18 5.50 8.23 12.33
CA LEU A 18 5.79 7.02 13.08
C LEU A 18 5.51 7.16 14.57
N LYS A 19 5.82 8.28 15.20
CA LYS A 19 5.47 8.55 16.61
C LYS A 19 3.95 8.58 16.83
N LYS A 20 3.18 9.00 15.82
CA LYS A 20 1.72 9.01 15.85
C LYS A 20 1.12 7.60 15.88
N TYR A 21 1.74 6.63 15.19
CA TYR A 21 1.20 5.27 15.04
C TYR A 21 1.93 4.20 15.87
N PHE A 22 3.20 4.42 16.19
CA PHE A 22 4.06 3.55 16.99
C PHE A 22 4.61 4.38 18.17
N LYS A 23 4.51 3.85 19.39
CA LYS A 23 4.88 4.58 20.62
C LYS A 23 6.39 4.88 20.77
N GLY A 24 7.20 4.68 19.72
CA GLY A 24 8.64 4.89 19.70
C GLY A 24 9.14 5.30 18.30
N SER A 25 10.38 5.80 18.23
CA SER A 25 11.05 6.04 16.94
C SER A 25 11.40 4.70 16.32
N LEU A 26 10.96 4.45 15.08
CA LEU A 26 11.37 3.25 14.37
C LEU A 26 12.85 3.32 14.03
N ASN A 27 13.56 2.23 14.25
CA ASN A 27 14.92 2.07 13.74
C ASN A 27 14.90 1.97 12.19
N ASN A 28 16.06 2.09 11.56
CA ASN A 28 16.17 2.08 10.10
C ASN A 28 15.63 0.79 9.45
N GLN A 29 15.69 -0.36 10.14
CA GLN A 29 15.16 -1.62 9.60
C GLN A 29 13.63 -1.63 9.60
N GLU A 30 13.02 -1.15 10.68
CA GLU A 30 11.57 -1.00 10.80
C GLU A 30 11.01 0.00 9.78
N LYS A 31 11.71 1.11 9.53
CA LYS A 31 11.36 2.06 8.44
C LYS A 31 11.35 1.35 7.08
N VAL A 32 12.40 0.58 6.76
CA VAL A 32 12.48 -0.18 5.50
C VAL A 32 11.36 -1.23 5.39
N ALA A 33 11.06 -1.93 6.47
CA ALA A 33 9.97 -2.90 6.50
C ALA A 33 8.61 -2.24 6.25
N MET A 34 8.38 -1.07 6.86
CA MET A 34 7.16 -0.29 6.67
C MET A 34 7.00 0.19 5.22
N HIS A 35 8.07 0.70 4.62
CA HIS A 35 8.07 1.08 3.21
C HIS A 35 7.63 -0.07 2.30
N ARG A 36 8.21 -1.26 2.49
CA ARG A 36 7.86 -2.46 1.73
C ARG A 36 6.41 -2.87 1.93
N LEU A 37 5.93 -2.82 3.18
CA LEU A 37 4.55 -3.15 3.50
C LEU A 37 3.56 -2.23 2.78
N LEU A 38 3.82 -0.92 2.78
CA LEU A 38 2.98 0.06 2.08
C LEU A 38 3.00 -0.14 0.56
N GLU A 39 4.18 -0.45 -0.01
CA GLU A 39 4.32 -0.81 -1.42
C GLU A 39 3.48 -2.05 -1.77
N GLU A 40 3.62 -3.13 -0.99
CA GLU A 40 2.88 -4.38 -1.21
C GLU A 40 1.36 -4.19 -1.08
N LEU A 41 0.89 -3.44 -0.07
CA LEU A 41 -0.54 -3.16 0.11
C LEU A 41 -1.13 -2.40 -1.08
N LEU A 42 -0.45 -1.35 -1.54
CA LEU A 42 -0.89 -0.60 -2.71
C LEU A 42 -0.90 -1.48 -3.96
N GLU A 43 0.13 -2.30 -4.16
CA GLU A 43 0.20 -3.26 -5.27
C GLU A 43 -0.95 -4.25 -5.27
N GLU A 44 -1.35 -4.78 -4.10
CA GLU A 44 -2.50 -5.68 -4.00
C GLU A 44 -3.83 -4.98 -4.29
N ILE A 45 -4.05 -3.76 -3.78
CA ILE A 45 -5.24 -2.98 -4.11
C ILE A 45 -5.31 -2.75 -5.63
N MET A 46 -4.21 -2.31 -6.25
CA MET A 46 -4.15 -2.09 -7.70
C MET A 46 -4.40 -3.37 -8.51
N LYS A 47 -3.95 -4.54 -8.02
CA LYS A 47 -4.24 -5.84 -8.66
C LYS A 47 -5.72 -6.19 -8.55
N GLY A 48 -6.35 -5.91 -7.42
CA GLY A 48 -7.78 -6.11 -7.22
C GLY A 48 -8.63 -5.24 -8.14
N GLU A 49 -8.29 -3.96 -8.23
CA GLU A 49 -8.91 -3.04 -9.19
C GLU A 49 -8.78 -3.52 -10.63
N ARG A 50 -7.60 -4.01 -11.04
CA ARG A 50 -7.41 -4.56 -12.39
C ARG A 50 -8.31 -5.77 -12.62
N LYS A 51 -8.47 -6.64 -11.63
CA LYS A 51 -9.33 -7.82 -11.76
C LYS A 51 -10.78 -7.40 -12.01
N ILE A 52 -11.29 -6.45 -11.21
CA ILE A 52 -12.62 -5.87 -11.38
C ILE A 52 -12.78 -5.24 -12.76
N PHE A 53 -11.80 -4.45 -13.21
CA PHE A 53 -11.82 -3.86 -14.55
C PHE A 53 -11.92 -4.94 -15.65
N LEU A 54 -11.11 -5.99 -15.57
CA LEU A 54 -11.08 -7.06 -16.57
C LEU A 54 -12.34 -7.93 -16.58
N GLU A 55 -13.07 -8.05 -15.46
CA GLU A 55 -14.37 -8.73 -15.42
C GLU A 55 -15.37 -8.12 -16.41
N ASN A 56 -15.27 -6.81 -16.66
CA ASN A 56 -16.12 -6.08 -17.61
C ASN A 56 -15.55 -5.99 -19.03
N HIS A 57 -14.33 -6.50 -19.27
CA HIS A 57 -13.61 -6.38 -20.55
C HIS A 57 -13.13 -7.75 -21.05
N SER A 58 -14.05 -8.56 -21.57
CA SER A 58 -13.79 -9.96 -21.97
C SER A 58 -12.74 -10.13 -23.08
N ASN A 59 -12.50 -9.11 -23.91
CA ASN A 59 -11.46 -9.10 -24.95
C ASN A 59 -10.12 -8.49 -24.47
N ASN A 60 -10.00 -8.21 -23.16
CA ASN A 60 -8.81 -7.63 -22.56
C ASN A 60 -8.21 -8.59 -21.52
N LYS A 61 -6.94 -8.42 -21.19
CA LYS A 61 -6.22 -9.22 -20.19
C LYS A 61 -5.09 -8.44 -19.56
N GLY A 62 -4.66 -8.86 -18.37
CA GLY A 62 -3.47 -8.29 -17.73
C GLY A 62 -2.22 -8.48 -18.60
N ASN A 63 -1.37 -7.45 -18.68
CA ASN A 63 -0.13 -7.49 -19.45
C ASN A 63 1.03 -6.82 -18.70
N GLY A 64 1.51 -7.50 -17.66
CA GLY A 64 2.68 -7.08 -16.90
C GLY A 64 2.42 -5.88 -15.99
N TYR A 65 3.52 -5.18 -15.69
CA TYR A 65 3.62 -4.11 -14.71
C TYR A 65 4.57 -3.03 -15.20
N TYR A 66 4.46 -1.83 -14.66
CA TYR A 66 5.47 -0.78 -14.82
C TYR A 66 5.87 -0.19 -13.48
N SER A 67 7.13 0.20 -13.37
CA SER A 67 7.64 0.86 -12.18
C SER A 67 7.17 2.32 -12.12
N ARG A 68 6.62 2.73 -10.98
CA ARG A 68 6.26 4.11 -10.68
C ARG A 68 6.75 4.46 -9.28
N SER A 69 7.43 5.61 -9.16
CA SER A 69 7.74 6.17 -7.84
C SER A 69 6.61 7.11 -7.42
N LEU A 70 6.00 6.83 -6.27
CA LEU A 70 4.96 7.64 -5.66
C LEU A 70 5.54 8.36 -4.44
N SER A 71 5.58 9.68 -4.49
CA SER A 71 5.88 10.51 -3.33
C SER A 71 4.59 10.80 -2.57
N ALA A 72 4.48 10.27 -1.35
CA ALA A 72 3.36 10.48 -0.45
C ALA A 72 3.88 11.00 0.88
N GLY A 73 3.71 12.30 1.10
CA GLY A 73 4.31 13.01 2.23
C GLY A 73 5.81 12.70 2.35
N SER A 74 6.18 12.10 3.47
CA SER A 74 7.56 11.74 3.84
C SER A 74 8.03 10.40 3.24
N PHE A 75 7.12 9.62 2.65
CA PHE A 75 7.41 8.34 2.02
C PHE A 75 7.62 8.48 0.51
N LYS A 76 8.64 7.79 -0.01
CA LYS A 76 8.85 7.56 -1.44
C LYS A 76 8.68 6.05 -1.70
N LEU A 77 7.56 5.68 -2.27
CA LEU A 77 7.16 4.29 -2.54
C LEU A 77 7.50 3.93 -3.99
N ASN A 78 8.13 2.79 -4.22
CA ASN A 78 8.46 2.27 -5.54
C ASN A 78 7.49 1.13 -5.88
N LEU A 79 6.54 1.41 -6.76
CA LEU A 79 5.40 0.55 -7.03
C LEU A 79 5.54 -0.15 -8.38
N ASN A 80 5.16 -1.42 -8.44
CA ASN A 80 4.92 -2.16 -9.67
C ASN A 80 3.43 -2.07 -10.02
N VAL A 81 3.10 -1.08 -10.85
CA VAL A 81 1.72 -0.78 -11.19
C VAL A 81 1.22 -1.74 -12.27
N PRO A 82 0.14 -2.50 -12.03
CA PRO A 82 -0.40 -3.45 -13.00
C PRO A 82 -0.96 -2.77 -14.24
N ARG A 83 -0.78 -3.40 -15.41
CA ARG A 83 -1.36 -2.96 -16.69
C ARG A 83 -2.26 -4.01 -17.29
N ASP A 84 -3.14 -3.57 -18.16
CA ASP A 84 -3.88 -4.38 -19.13
C ASP A 84 -3.19 -4.38 -20.50
N ARG A 85 -3.68 -5.21 -21.43
CA ARG A 85 -3.10 -5.37 -22.77
C ARG A 85 -3.44 -4.21 -23.69
N ASN A 86 -4.63 -3.63 -23.53
CA ASN A 86 -5.11 -2.55 -24.39
C ASN A 86 -4.67 -1.16 -23.90
N GLY A 87 -4.19 -1.04 -22.66
CA GLY A 87 -3.77 0.22 -22.06
C GLY A 87 -4.92 1.07 -21.53
N GLU A 88 -6.08 0.45 -21.31
CA GLU A 88 -7.33 1.10 -20.89
C GLU A 88 -7.45 1.18 -19.36
N PHE A 89 -6.71 0.35 -18.63
CA PHE A 89 -6.77 0.27 -17.16
C PHE A 89 -5.80 1.25 -16.50
N ARG A 90 -6.34 2.05 -15.57
CA ARG A 90 -5.57 2.87 -14.64
C ARG A 90 -6.09 2.65 -13.22
N PRO A 91 -5.23 2.26 -12.26
CA PRO A 91 -5.66 2.14 -10.87
C PRO A 91 -6.11 3.48 -10.30
N GLN A 92 -7.31 3.49 -9.71
CA GLN A 92 -7.96 4.60 -9.04
C GLN A 92 -7.35 4.89 -7.67
N VAL A 93 -6.78 3.90 -6.98
CA VAL A 93 -6.03 4.14 -5.74
C VAL A 93 -4.83 5.06 -5.96
N LEU A 94 -4.28 5.11 -7.17
CA LEU A 94 -3.23 6.06 -7.50
C LEU A 94 -3.81 7.45 -7.74
N PRO A 95 -3.17 8.52 -7.22
CA PRO A 95 -3.63 9.87 -7.46
C PRO A 95 -3.56 10.22 -8.93
N GLU A 96 -4.47 11.12 -9.34
CA GLU A 96 -4.56 11.67 -10.69
C GLU A 96 -3.17 12.02 -11.26
N PRO A 97 -2.96 11.85 -12.58
CA PRO A 97 -1.69 12.19 -13.20
C PRO A 97 -1.21 13.58 -12.77
N TYR A 98 0.07 13.67 -12.40
CA TYR A 98 0.74 14.89 -11.95
C TYR A 98 0.27 15.45 -10.58
N LYS A 99 -0.68 14.81 -9.90
CA LYS A 99 -1.09 15.20 -8.56
C LYS A 99 -0.14 14.59 -7.51
N ARG A 100 0.40 15.45 -6.64
CA ARG A 100 1.12 15.01 -5.45
C ARG A 100 0.11 14.64 -4.38
N VAL A 101 0.38 13.57 -3.66
CA VAL A 101 -0.39 13.19 -2.46
C VAL A 101 0.35 13.67 -1.23
N ASP A 102 -0.42 14.21 -0.30
CA ASP A 102 0.08 14.71 0.97
C ASP A 102 0.16 13.59 2.01
N GLU A 103 0.47 13.97 3.23
CA GLU A 103 0.63 13.07 4.38
C GLU A 103 -0.70 12.39 4.79
N SER A 104 -1.86 12.98 4.48
CA SER A 104 -3.15 12.37 4.80
C SER A 104 -3.38 11.05 4.05
N TYR A 105 -2.81 10.93 2.84
CA TYR A 105 -2.85 9.69 2.09
C TYR A 105 -1.99 8.59 2.75
N VAL A 106 -0.85 8.97 3.33
CA VAL A 106 0.00 8.03 4.10
C VAL A 106 -0.72 7.58 5.35
N ASP A 107 -1.30 8.51 6.11
CA ASP A 107 -2.09 8.21 7.31
C ASP A 107 -3.21 7.19 7.02
N LEU A 108 -3.87 7.35 5.87
CA LEU A 108 -4.92 6.46 5.42
C LEU A 108 -4.38 5.07 5.05
N LEU A 109 -3.24 4.98 4.36
CA LEU A 109 -2.59 3.69 4.09
C LEU A 109 -2.09 3.01 5.38
N MET A 110 -1.57 3.79 6.33
CA MET A 110 -1.21 3.27 7.66
C MET A 110 -2.43 2.74 8.41
N SER A 111 -3.59 3.40 8.26
CA SER A 111 -4.83 2.88 8.85
C SER A 111 -5.16 1.49 8.32
N LEU A 112 -4.92 1.19 7.04
CA LEU A 112 -5.12 -0.16 6.46
C LEU A 112 -4.19 -1.20 7.09
N VAL A 113 -2.93 -0.84 7.34
CA VAL A 113 -1.95 -1.69 8.02
C VAL A 113 -2.43 -2.04 9.43
N ILE A 114 -2.81 -1.03 10.21
CA ILE A 114 -3.21 -1.18 11.62
C ILE A 114 -4.53 -1.94 11.73
N ASN A 115 -5.48 -1.63 10.84
CA ASN A 115 -6.81 -2.23 10.81
C ASN A 115 -6.86 -3.59 10.12
N GLY A 116 -5.75 -4.07 9.52
CA GLY A 116 -5.66 -5.34 8.79
C GLY A 116 -5.95 -6.61 9.62
N TYR A 117 -6.26 -6.47 10.91
CA TYR A 117 -6.76 -7.54 11.77
C TYR A 117 -8.29 -7.66 11.79
N SER A 118 -9.01 -6.62 11.38
CA SER A 118 -10.47 -6.56 11.40
C SER A 118 -11.00 -6.27 10.00
N GLU A 119 -11.75 -7.20 9.43
CA GLU A 119 -12.37 -7.04 8.11
C GLU A 119 -13.25 -5.79 8.01
N SER A 120 -14.00 -5.47 9.07
CA SER A 120 -14.87 -4.31 9.09
C SER A 120 -14.10 -2.99 9.10
N GLN A 121 -13.00 -2.93 9.86
CA GLN A 121 -12.14 -1.75 9.90
C GLN A 121 -11.34 -1.60 8.61
N LEU A 122 -10.83 -2.70 8.04
CA LEU A 122 -10.16 -2.69 6.74
C LEU A 122 -11.09 -2.16 5.65
N LEU A 123 -12.34 -2.62 5.61
CA LEU A 123 -13.34 -2.14 4.66
C LEU A 123 -13.66 -0.65 4.87
N MET A 124 -13.72 -0.19 6.11
CA MET A 124 -13.92 1.23 6.44
C MET A 124 -12.75 2.09 5.91
N SER A 125 -11.51 1.71 6.21
CA SER A 125 -10.30 2.37 5.69
C SER A 125 -10.24 2.36 4.15
N LEU A 126 -10.65 1.27 3.50
CA LEU A 126 -10.73 1.23 2.04
C LEU A 126 -11.78 2.20 1.48
N ARG A 127 -12.92 2.39 2.17
CA ARG A 127 -13.94 3.37 1.78
C ARG A 127 -13.46 4.80 1.95
N GLU A 128 -12.64 5.08 2.95
CA GLU A 128 -12.06 6.39 3.19
C GLU A 128 -11.10 6.84 2.07
N LEU A 129 -10.59 5.91 1.24
CA LEU A 129 -9.85 6.24 0.02
C LEU A 129 -10.72 6.92 -1.05
N GLY A 130 -12.06 6.88 -0.92
CA GLY A 130 -12.98 7.51 -1.86
C GLY A 130 -12.95 6.88 -3.26
N LEU A 131 -12.62 5.59 -3.36
CA LEU A 131 -12.55 4.88 -4.63
C LEU A 131 -13.96 4.74 -5.26
N PRO A 132 -14.09 4.86 -6.59
CA PRO A 132 -15.39 4.86 -7.28
C PRO A 132 -15.93 3.44 -7.52
N TYR A 133 -15.87 2.57 -6.51
CA TYR A 133 -16.31 1.17 -6.59
C TYR A 133 -17.58 0.93 -5.79
N SER A 134 -18.42 0.01 -6.28
CA SER A 134 -19.62 -0.46 -5.58
C SER A 134 -19.26 -1.23 -4.29
N ALA A 135 -20.24 -1.43 -3.40
CA ALA A 135 -20.02 -2.17 -2.16
C ALA A 135 -19.50 -3.60 -2.41
N ASP A 136 -19.99 -4.27 -3.44
CA ASP A 136 -19.56 -5.62 -3.80
C ASP A 136 -18.14 -5.65 -4.37
N GLU A 137 -17.76 -4.66 -5.19
CA GLU A 137 -16.40 -4.50 -5.69
C GLU A 137 -15.42 -4.16 -4.57
N MET A 138 -15.81 -3.30 -3.63
CA MET A 138 -15.02 -3.00 -2.44
C MET A 138 -14.80 -4.24 -1.57
N ASN A 139 -15.81 -5.10 -1.43
CA ASN A 139 -15.66 -6.39 -0.74
C ASN A 139 -14.68 -7.31 -1.46
N LYS A 140 -14.71 -7.39 -2.80
CA LYS A 140 -13.74 -8.18 -3.57
C LYS A 140 -12.29 -7.70 -3.34
N ILE A 141 -12.05 -6.39 -3.33
CA ILE A 141 -10.73 -5.82 -3.03
C ILE A 141 -10.32 -6.17 -1.60
N LYS A 142 -11.23 -6.02 -0.62
CA LYS A 142 -10.99 -6.37 0.78
C LYS A 142 -10.65 -7.85 0.95
N ASP A 143 -11.39 -8.74 0.29
CA ASP A 143 -11.16 -10.20 0.37
C ASP A 143 -9.78 -10.57 -0.17
N GLN A 144 -9.39 -10.01 -1.32
CA GLN A 144 -8.05 -10.23 -1.88
C GLN A 144 -6.94 -9.72 -0.96
N LEU A 145 -7.15 -8.57 -0.33
CA LEU A 145 -6.21 -8.01 0.64
C LEU A 145 -6.09 -8.91 1.88
N MET A 146 -7.21 -9.45 2.36
CA MET A 146 -7.22 -10.39 3.48
C MET A 146 -6.56 -11.72 3.14
N ASP A 147 -6.78 -12.25 1.94
CA ASP A 147 -6.07 -13.45 1.47
C ASP A 147 -4.56 -13.23 1.53
N ARG A 148 -4.08 -12.08 1.03
CA ARG A 148 -2.65 -11.75 1.09
C ARG A 148 -2.12 -11.60 2.52
N LEU A 149 -2.87 -10.93 3.40
CA LEU A 149 -2.49 -10.78 4.80
C LEU A 149 -2.47 -12.14 5.52
N ASN A 150 -3.40 -13.03 5.21
CA ASN A 150 -3.45 -14.38 5.75
C ASN A 150 -2.27 -15.23 5.26
N ASP A 151 -1.90 -15.13 3.99
CA ASP A 151 -0.71 -15.78 3.44
C ASP A 151 0.56 -15.31 4.15
N PHE A 152 0.65 -14.01 4.44
CA PHE A 152 1.77 -13.44 5.19
C PHE A 152 1.83 -14.00 6.63
N LYS A 153 0.69 -14.07 7.32
CA LYS A 153 0.60 -14.63 8.69
C LYS A 153 0.95 -16.11 8.76
N ARG A 154 0.65 -16.87 7.70
CA ARG A 154 0.88 -18.33 7.62
C ARG A 154 2.21 -18.69 6.99
N LYS A 155 3.01 -17.71 6.59
CA LYS A 155 4.31 -17.95 5.95
C LYS A 155 5.22 -18.71 6.89
N GLU A 156 5.71 -19.85 6.43
CA GLU A 156 6.70 -20.64 7.18
C GLU A 156 7.96 -19.80 7.41
N LEU A 157 8.44 -19.84 8.64
CA LEU A 157 9.71 -19.24 9.02
C LEU A 157 10.86 -20.06 8.43
N PRO A 158 12.00 -19.44 8.07
CA PRO A 158 13.18 -20.17 7.63
C PRO A 158 13.60 -21.24 8.65
N GLU A 159 14.00 -22.43 8.18
CA GLU A 159 14.38 -23.55 9.05
C GLU A 159 15.53 -23.20 10.02
N ASN A 160 16.46 -22.34 9.58
CA ASN A 160 17.64 -21.95 10.34
C ASN A 160 17.51 -20.52 10.88
N ILE A 161 16.82 -20.34 12.00
CA ILE A 161 16.79 -19.09 12.74
C ILE A 161 17.79 -19.16 13.90
N PHE A 162 18.80 -18.29 13.90
CA PHE A 162 19.81 -18.22 14.96
C PHE A 162 19.25 -17.66 16.28
N ALA A 163 18.33 -16.70 16.21
CA ALA A 163 17.66 -16.12 17.38
C ALA A 163 16.26 -15.60 17.00
N LEU A 164 15.29 -15.80 17.89
CA LEU A 164 13.94 -15.24 17.83
C LEU A 164 13.71 -14.42 19.10
N PHE A 165 13.35 -13.15 18.92
CA PHE A 165 12.97 -12.28 20.03
C PHE A 165 11.45 -12.22 20.10
N ILE A 166 10.91 -12.43 21.28
CA ILE A 166 9.49 -12.32 21.60
C ILE A 166 9.40 -11.30 22.74
N ASP A 167 8.57 -10.29 22.57
CA ASP A 167 8.26 -9.26 23.57
C ASP A 167 6.79 -9.38 23.98
#